data_AF-H1VAY4-F1
#
_entry.id   AF-H1VAY4-F1
#
_cell.length_a   1.000
_cell.length_b   1.000
_cell.length_c   1.000
_cell.angle_alpha   90.00
_cell.angle_beta   90.00
_cell.angle_gamma   90.00
#
_symmetry.space_group_name_H-M   'P 1'
#
loop_
_entity.id
_entity.type
_entity.pdbx_description
1 polymer ?
#
loop_
_entity_poly.entity_id
_entity_poly.type
_entity_poly.pdbx_seq_one_letter_code
_entity_poly.pdbx_strand_id
1 'polypeptide(L)' 'AWLEMGGRFTFSDDSHGIAQVATNYKRNLDYLESLGVKEVYTFERGPVEGVNGDAKATLREKGVSLATFRENFK' A
#
# COMPACT_ATOMS: atom_id res chain seq x y z
N ALA A 1 -3.39 -12.53 16.86
CA ALA A 1 -2.61 -13.46 16.02
C ALA A 1 -1.73 -12.75 14.98
N TRP A 2 -2.24 -12.32 13.82
CA TRP A 2 -1.36 -11.80 12.73
C TRP A 2 -0.50 -10.60 13.13
N LEU A 3 -1.10 -9.60 13.80
CA LEU A 3 -0.37 -8.43 14.27
C LEU A 3 0.67 -8.77 15.35
N GLU A 4 0.36 -9.71 16.25
CA GLU A 4 1.28 -10.18 17.29
C GLU A 4 2.48 -10.93 16.72
N MET A 5 2.34 -11.51 15.52
CA MET A 5 3.43 -12.15 14.78
C MET A 5 4.29 -11.15 13.98
N GLY A 6 3.99 -9.85 14.04
CA GLY A 6 4.65 -8.84 13.21
C GLY A 6 4.20 -8.84 11.75
N GLY A 7 3.02 -9.42 11.48
CA GLY A 7 2.44 -9.47 10.15
C GLY A 7 2.11 -8.07 9.60
N ARG A 8 2.39 -7.86 8.31
CA ARG A 8 2.17 -6.59 7.60
C ARG A 8 1.04 -6.73 6.58
N PHE A 9 0.39 -5.61 6.26
CA PHE A 9 -0.72 -5.57 5.31
C PHE A 9 -0.36 -4.73 4.09
N THR A 10 -0.88 -5.13 2.94
CA THR A 10 -0.88 -4.36 1.69
C THR A 10 -2.32 -4.23 1.20
N PHE A 11 -2.63 -3.13 0.51
CA PHE A 11 -3.94 -2.95 -0.12
C PHE A 11 -3.91 -3.46 -1.56
N SER A 12 -4.98 -4.14 -1.93
CA SER A 12 -5.32 -4.48 -3.30
C SER A 12 -6.82 -4.33 -3.48
N ASP A 13 -7.26 -3.83 -4.63
CA ASP A 13 -8.68 -3.77 -5.00
C ASP A 13 -9.09 -4.96 -5.88
N ASP A 14 -8.11 -5.72 -6.40
CA ASP A 14 -8.29 -6.83 -7.35
C ASP A 14 -9.32 -6.49 -8.45
N SER A 15 -9.25 -5.24 -8.93
CA SER A 15 -10.24 -4.70 -9.85
C SER A 15 -10.11 -5.33 -11.23
N HIS A 16 -11.26 -5.69 -11.80
CA HIS A 16 -11.37 -6.19 -13.17
C HIS A 16 -11.96 -5.12 -14.13
N GLY A 17 -12.13 -3.90 -13.64
CA GLY A 17 -12.53 -2.74 -14.43
C GLY A 17 -12.20 -1.41 -13.74
N ILE A 18 -12.00 -0.35 -14.52
CA ILE A 18 -11.57 0.96 -14.00
C ILE A 18 -12.53 1.56 -12.97
N ALA A 19 -13.83 1.25 -13.09
CA ALA A 19 -14.85 1.72 -12.16
C ALA A 19 -14.74 1.07 -10.77
N GLN A 20 -13.98 -0.03 -10.66
CA GLN A 20 -13.79 -0.77 -9.42
C GLN A 20 -12.53 -0.33 -8.66
N VAL A 21 -11.63 0.44 -9.29
CA VAL A 21 -10.37 0.86 -8.67
C VAL A 21 -10.63 1.57 -7.35
N ALA A 22 -9.93 1.14 -6.31
CA ALA A 22 -10.09 1.59 -4.92
C ALA A 22 -11.52 1.46 -4.34
N THR A 23 -12.38 0.61 -4.91
CA THR A 23 -13.71 0.35 -4.36
C THR A 23 -13.58 -0.15 -2.92
N ASN A 24 -14.34 0.47 -2.01
CA ASN A 24 -14.33 0.22 -0.58
C ASN A 24 -13.02 0.54 0.17
N TYR A 25 -12.00 1.15 -0.44
CA TYR A 25 -10.75 1.45 0.28
C TYR A 25 -10.97 2.27 1.56
N LYS A 26 -11.88 3.25 1.53
CA LYS A 26 -12.25 4.04 2.72
C LYS A 26 -12.82 3.17 3.86
N ARG A 27 -13.70 2.21 3.55
CA ARG A 27 -14.26 1.29 4.55
C ARG A 27 -13.21 0.31 5.08
N ASN A 28 -12.31 -0.14 4.20
CA ASN A 28 -11.19 -1.00 4.59
C ASN A 28 -10.22 -0.28 5.53
N LEU A 29 -9.97 1.01 5.34
CA LEU A 29 -9.17 1.81 6.29
C LEU A 29 -9.79 1.81 7.69
N ASP A 30 -11.11 2.05 7.78
CA ASP A 30 -11.83 2.02 9.06
C ASP A 30 -11.75 0.64 9.73
N TYR A 31 -11.88 -0.42 8.93
CA TYR A 31 -11.77 -1.79 9.43
C TYR A 31 -10.36 -2.11 9.97
N LEU A 32 -9.30 -1.80 9.21
CA LEU A 32 -7.92 -2.03 9.65
C LEU A 32 -7.57 -1.22 10.91
N GLU A 33 -8.02 0.03 10.99
CA GLU A 33 -7.85 0.87 12.18
C GLU A 33 -8.53 0.24 13.40
N SER A 34 -9.74 -0.32 13.24
CA SER A 34 -10.44 -1.03 14.32
C SER A 34 -9.70 -2.28 14.83
N LEU A 35 -8.84 -2.87 14.00
CA LEU A 35 -7.98 -4.01 14.36
C LEU A 35 -6.65 -3.58 15.00
N GLY A 36 -6.40 -2.28 15.12
CA GLY A 36 -5.16 -1.72 15.67
C GLY A 36 -4.02 -1.58 14.67
N VAL A 37 -4.29 -1.70 13.36
CA VAL A 37 -3.31 -1.47 12.30
C VAL A 37 -3.00 0.04 12.22
N LYS A 38 -1.71 0.40 12.11
CA LYS A 38 -1.27 1.81 12.04
C LYS A 38 -0.78 2.23 10.66
N GLU A 39 -0.30 1.26 9.89
CA GLU A 39 0.27 1.49 8.57
C GLU A 39 0.07 0.28 7.66
N VAL A 40 0.09 0.54 6.37
CA VAL A 40 0.14 -0.48 5.32
C VAL A 40 1.37 -0.27 4.46
N TYR A 41 1.77 -1.32 3.75
CA TYR A 41 3.04 -1.35 3.05
C TYR A 41 2.82 -1.45 1.54
N THR A 42 3.66 -0.74 0.80
CA THR A 42 3.79 -0.82 -0.65
C THR A 42 5.26 -0.81 -1.05
N PHE A 43 5.55 -0.94 -2.34
CA PHE A 43 6.90 -0.74 -2.87
C PHE A 43 7.04 0.65 -3.50
N GLU A 44 8.13 1.33 -3.15
CA GLU A 44 8.57 2.54 -3.82
C GLU A 44 9.67 2.20 -4.83
N ARG A 45 9.56 2.76 -6.04
CA ARG A 45 10.57 2.60 -7.09
C ARG A 45 11.77 3.50 -6.80
N GLY A 46 12.94 2.89 -6.66
CA GLY A 46 14.23 3.57 -6.58
C GLY A 46 14.76 4.01 -7.95
N PRO A 47 15.93 4.67 -7.97
CA PRO A 47 16.57 5.08 -9.22
C PRO A 47 16.90 3.87 -10.11
N VAL A 48 16.88 4.09 -11.42
CA VAL A 48 17.43 3.14 -12.40
C VAL A 48 18.87 3.55 -12.66
N GLU A 49 19.82 2.74 -12.21
CA GLU A 49 21.25 2.98 -12.42
C GLU A 49 21.73 2.20 -13.65
N GLY A 50 22.40 2.86 -14.61
CA GLY A 50 22.91 2.24 -15.83
C GLY A 50 22.76 3.14 -17.05
N VAL A 51 23.59 2.93 -18.08
CA VAL A 51 23.47 3.63 -19.36
C VAL A 51 22.27 3.05 -20.11
N ASN A 52 21.39 3.89 -20.67
CA ASN A 52 20.21 3.52 -21.48
C ASN A 52 19.05 2.77 -20.78
N GLY A 53 19.07 2.59 -19.45
CA GLY A 53 17.91 2.05 -18.73
C GLY A 53 17.77 0.52 -18.77
N ASP A 54 18.82 -0.19 -19.15
CA ASP A 54 18.84 -1.67 -19.27
C ASP A 54 18.80 -2.38 -17.90
N ALA A 55 19.08 -1.66 -16.81
CA ALA A 55 19.02 -2.19 -15.46
C ALA A 55 17.60 -2.10 -14.87
N LYS A 56 17.25 -3.09 -14.03
CA LYS A 56 15.99 -3.05 -13.28
C LYS A 56 16.07 -2.00 -12.17
N ALA A 57 14.96 -1.30 -11.94
CA ALA A 57 14.83 -0.43 -10.77
C ALA A 57 14.85 -1.24 -9.48
N THR A 58 15.56 -0.75 -8.47
CA THR A 58 15.47 -1.30 -7.11
C THR A 58 14.13 -0.93 -6.50
N LEU A 59 13.43 -1.89 -5.89
CA LEU A 59 12.23 -1.63 -5.10
C LEU A 59 12.57 -1.55 -3.62
N ARG A 60 11.99 -0.59 -2.91
CA ARG A 60 12.15 -0.42 -1.46
C ARG A 60 10.77 -0.54 -0.81
N GLU A 61 10.69 -1.29 0.28
CA GLU A 61 9.46 -1.31 1.09
C GLU A 61 9.19 0.08 1.66
N LYS A 62 7.93 0.52 1.59
CA LYS A 62 7.46 1.80 2.09
C LYS A 62 6.22 1.59 2.93
N GLY A 63 6.34 1.89 4.22
CA GLY A 63 5.20 2.04 5.12
C GLY A 63 4.45 3.34 4.83
N VAL A 64 3.13 3.28 4.84
CA VAL A 64 2.21 4.40 4.67
C VAL A 64 1.23 4.36 5.83
N SER A 65 1.22 5.40 6.66
CA SER A 65 0.28 5.48 7.78
C SER A 65 -1.16 5.51 7.28
N LEU A 66 -2.10 4.93 8.04
CA LEU A 66 -3.52 4.99 7.69
C LEU A 66 -4.03 6.44 7.62
N ALA A 67 -3.47 7.34 8.43
CA ALA A 67 -3.78 8.77 8.42
C ALA A 67 -3.40 9.42 7.07
N THR A 68 -2.16 9.24 6.61
CA THR A 68 -1.70 9.74 5.31
C THR A 68 -2.50 9.14 4.16
N PHE A 69 -2.84 7.85 4.22
CA PHE A 69 -3.65 7.22 3.18
C PHE A 69 -5.05 7.86 3.12
N ARG A 70 -5.68 8.07 4.28
CA ARG A 70 -7.02 8.66 4.39
C ARG A 70 -7.16 10.03 3.72
N GLU A 71 -6.07 10.80 3.61
CA GLU A 71 -6.05 12.11 2.93
C GLU A 71 -6.44 12.05 1.45
N ASN A 72 -6.34 10.88 0.81
CA ASN A 72 -6.67 10.68 -0.62
C ASN A 72 -8.17 10.49 -0.88
N PHE A 73 -9.00 10.38 0.16
CA PHE A 73 -10.45 10.17 0.06
C PHE A 73 -11.28 11.38 0.54
N LYS A 74 -10.69 12.58 0.44
CA LYS A 74 -11.36 13.85 0.71
C LYS A 74 -12.38 14.18 -0.38
#